data_AF-A0A2G4JD95-F1
#
_entry.id   AF-A0A2G4JD95-F1
#
_cell.length_a   1.000
_cell.length_b   1.000
_cell.length_c   1.000
_cell.angle_alpha   90.00
_cell.angle_beta   90.00
_cell.angle_gamma   90.00
#
_symmetry.space_group_name_H-M   'P 1'
#
loop_
_entity.id
_entity.type
_entity.pdbx_description
1 polymer ?
#
loop_
_entity_poly.entity_id
_entity_poly.type
_entity_poly.pdbx_seq_one_letter_code
_entity_poly.pdbx_strand_id
1 'polypeptide(L)'
;MKRHVDFLATLYLTWGGIFTLVALAGFALAAGAFAIASSNGPVRFSSEMAASLTGVTIGVVSLIALVWGALHLYVSRTLRRHRPSARLMALGLAVGNLVLLPFGTALGAYAGWVLLNEEGRRLFEG
;
A
#
# COMPACT_ATOMS: atom_id res chain seq x y z
N MET A 1 0.85 25.98 -3.60
CA MET A 1 1.16 24.61 -3.10
C MET A 1 0.03 23.84 -2.40
N LYS A 2 -0.88 24.45 -1.64
CA LYS A 2 -1.94 23.72 -0.91
C LYS A 2 -2.72 22.69 -1.77
N ARG A 3 -3.16 23.10 -2.97
CA ARG A 3 -3.82 22.21 -3.95
C ARG A 3 -2.95 21.01 -4.36
N HIS A 4 -1.63 21.16 -4.47
CA HIS A 4 -0.72 20.07 -4.80
C HIS A 4 -0.55 19.10 -3.63
N VAL A 5 -0.55 19.59 -2.39
CA VAL A 5 -0.57 18.75 -1.18
C VAL A 5 -1.87 17.97 -1.06
N ASP A 6 -3.01 18.62 -1.32
CA ASP A 6 -4.33 17.95 -1.31
C ASP A 6 -4.44 16.89 -2.42
N PHE A 7 -3.89 17.19 -3.61
CA PHE A 7 -3.79 16.22 -4.69
C PHE A 7 -2.87 15.05 -4.32
N LEU A 8 -1.69 15.34 -3.74
CA LEU A 8 -0.76 14.32 -3.26
C LEU A 8 -1.40 13.41 -2.21
N ALA A 9 -2.14 13.99 -1.25
CA ALA A 9 -2.88 13.22 -0.26
C ALA A 9 -3.94 12.32 -0.91
N THR A 10 -4.57 12.77 -2.00
CA THR A 10 -5.51 11.96 -2.78
C THR A 10 -4.80 10.84 -3.51
N LEU A 11 -3.61 11.07 -4.09
CA LEU A 11 -2.81 10.01 -4.70
C LEU A 11 -2.42 8.94 -3.69
N TYR A 12 -1.92 9.32 -2.50
CA TYR A 12 -1.64 8.37 -1.42
C TYR A 12 -2.88 7.59 -1.00
N LEU A 13 -4.05 8.24 -0.93
CA LEU A 13 -5.31 7.60 -0.60
C LEU A 13 -5.71 6.55 -1.66
N THR A 14 -5.67 6.92 -2.94
CA THR A 14 -6.01 6.03 -4.05
C THR A 14 -5.04 4.86 -4.13
N TRP A 15 -3.74 5.12 -4.04
CA TRP A 15 -2.70 4.08 -4.08
C TRP A 15 -2.84 3.11 -2.91
N GLY A 16 -3.04 3.64 -1.69
CA GLY A 16 -3.31 2.80 -0.52
C GLY A 16 -4.60 1.99 -0.63
N GLY A 17 -5.63 2.56 -1.24
CA GLY A 17 -6.89 1.88 -1.53
C GLY A 17 -6.70 0.69 -2.48
N ILE A 18 -5.93 0.87 -3.55
CA ILE A 18 -5.60 -0.21 -4.50
C ILE A 18 -4.88 -1.36 -3.80
N PHE A 19 -3.82 -1.07 -3.03
CA PHE A 19 -3.10 -2.09 -2.27
C PHE A 19 -3.98 -2.81 -1.25
N THR A 20 -4.88 -2.08 -0.60
CA THR A 20 -5.84 -2.66 0.35
C THR A 20 -6.80 -3.61 -0.36
N LEU A 21 -7.33 -3.23 -1.54
CA LEU A 21 -8.20 -4.11 -2.33
C LEU A 21 -7.46 -5.37 -2.81
N VAL A 22 -6.22 -5.22 -3.28
CA VAL A 22 -5.36 -6.34 -3.68
C VAL A 22 -5.12 -7.27 -2.50
N ALA A 23 -4.84 -6.74 -1.32
CA ALA A 23 -4.66 -7.54 -0.11
C ALA A 23 -5.93 -8.30 0.28
N LEU A 24 -7.10 -7.65 0.25
CA LEU A 24 -8.38 -8.30 0.56
C LEU A 24 -8.70 -9.43 -0.43
N ALA A 25 -8.48 -9.19 -1.73
CA ALA A 25 -8.62 -10.22 -2.75
C ALA A 25 -7.62 -11.37 -2.53
N GLY A 26 -6.38 -11.05 -2.21
CA GLY A 26 -5.35 -12.03 -1.89
C GLY A 26 -5.67 -12.87 -0.65
N PHE A 27 -6.22 -12.27 0.41
CA PHE A 27 -6.71 -13.03 1.56
C PHE A 27 -7.87 -13.97 1.21
N ALA A 28 -8.79 -13.54 0.34
CA ALA A 28 -9.85 -14.41 -0.16
C ALA A 28 -9.28 -15.60 -0.97
N LEU A 29 -8.27 -15.36 -1.80
CA LEU A 29 -7.56 -16.42 -2.53
C LEU A 29 -6.81 -17.37 -1.60
N ALA A 30 -6.12 -16.85 -0.58
CA ALA A 30 -5.44 -17.66 0.43
C ALA A 30 -6.43 -18.54 1.20
N ALA A 31 -7.58 -17.98 1.61
CA ALA A 31 -8.64 -18.74 2.24
C ALA A 31 -9.19 -19.85 1.33
N GLY A 32 -9.37 -19.57 0.04
CA GLY A 32 -9.75 -20.57 -0.96
C GLY A 32 -8.72 -21.70 -1.08
N ALA A 33 -7.42 -21.38 -1.09
CA ALA A 33 -6.36 -22.38 -1.13
C ALA A 33 -6.35 -23.28 0.12
N PHE A 34 -6.56 -22.71 1.32
CA PHE A 34 -6.70 -23.51 2.56
C PHE A 34 -7.98 -24.34 2.60
N ALA A 35 -9.08 -23.85 2.02
CA ALA A 35 -10.32 -24.62 1.92
C ALA A 35 -10.17 -25.84 1.00
N ILE A 36 -9.41 -25.71 -0.11
CA ILE A 36 -9.08 -26.84 -0.99
C ILE A 36 -8.17 -27.82 -0.26
N ALA A 37 -7.13 -27.33 0.44
CA ALA A 37 -6.18 -28.17 1.17
C ALA A 37 -6.85 -29.05 2.25
N SER A 38 -7.89 -28.53 2.90
CA SER A 38 -8.64 -29.24 3.95
C SER A 38 -9.83 -30.06 3.43
N SER A 39 -10.09 -30.06 2.12
CA SER A 39 -11.24 -30.77 1.54
C SER A 39 -10.97 -32.28 1.37
N ASN A 40 -11.86 -33.12 1.90
CA ASN A 40 -11.81 -34.58 1.77
C ASN A 40 -12.55 -35.10 0.51
N GLY A 41 -12.61 -34.28 -0.55
CA GLY A 41 -13.39 -34.58 -1.76
C GLY A 41 -12.74 -35.62 -2.68
N PRO A 42 -13.52 -36.22 -3.61
CA PRO A 42 -13.02 -37.21 -4.56
C PRO A 42 -12.03 -36.64 -5.60
N VAL A 43 -12.03 -35.32 -5.80
CA VAL A 43 -11.11 -34.61 -6.71
C VAL A 43 -9.88 -34.15 -5.93
N ARG A 44 -8.85 -35.00 -5.87
CA ARG A 44 -7.54 -34.62 -5.31
C ARG A 44 -6.76 -33.80 -6.34
N PHE A 45 -6.80 -32.48 -6.21
CA PHE A 45 -5.77 -31.64 -6.81
C PHE A 45 -4.41 -31.98 -6.19
N SER A 46 -3.33 -31.81 -6.96
CA SER A 46 -1.94 -32.03 -6.55
C SER A 46 -1.68 -31.74 -5.06
N SER A 47 -1.01 -32.67 -4.36
CA SER A 47 -0.47 -32.61 -2.99
C SER A 47 -1.03 -31.52 -2.07
N GLU A 48 -1.67 -31.89 -0.95
CA GLU A 48 -2.04 -30.99 0.16
C GLU A 48 -0.96 -29.96 0.51
N MET A 49 0.31 -30.36 0.40
CA MET A 49 1.47 -29.48 0.59
C MET A 49 1.54 -28.32 -0.43
N ALA A 50 1.17 -28.54 -1.68
CA ALA A 50 1.12 -27.50 -2.71
C ALA A 50 0.02 -26.47 -2.44
N ALA A 51 -1.18 -26.92 -2.03
CA ALA A 51 -2.31 -26.05 -1.74
C ALA A 51 -2.04 -25.19 -0.47
N SER A 52 -1.53 -25.82 0.59
CA SER A 52 -1.15 -25.12 1.82
C SER A 52 0.00 -24.13 1.61
N LEU A 53 1.04 -24.51 0.87
CA LEU A 53 2.14 -23.60 0.51
C LEU A 53 1.63 -22.40 -0.27
N THR A 54 0.75 -22.62 -1.26
CA THR A 54 0.11 -21.55 -2.03
C THR A 54 -0.68 -20.61 -1.11
N GLY A 55 -1.49 -21.15 -0.20
CA GLY A 55 -2.27 -20.38 0.77
C GLY A 55 -1.39 -19.51 1.67
N VAL A 56 -0.29 -20.07 2.20
CA VAL A 56 0.67 -19.33 3.03
C VAL A 56 1.37 -18.24 2.22
N THR A 57 1.90 -18.55 1.04
CA THR A 57 2.62 -17.57 0.21
C THR A 57 1.71 -16.41 -0.18
N ILE A 58 0.50 -16.70 -0.68
CA ILE A 58 -0.47 -15.66 -1.02
C ILE A 58 -0.86 -14.86 0.24
N GLY A 59 -1.09 -15.53 1.37
CA GLY A 59 -1.43 -14.87 2.64
C GLY A 59 -0.36 -13.90 3.12
N VAL A 60 0.92 -14.30 3.06
CA VAL A 60 2.06 -13.44 3.45
C VAL A 60 2.18 -12.24 2.52
N VAL A 61 2.10 -12.44 1.20
CA VAL A 61 2.16 -11.35 0.22
C VAL A 61 0.98 -10.38 0.42
N SER A 62 -0.22 -10.92 0.69
CA SER A 62 -1.42 -10.13 0.97
C SER A 62 -1.27 -9.31 2.24
N LEU A 63 -0.66 -9.86 3.28
CA LEU A 63 -0.36 -9.14 4.52
C LEU A 63 0.61 -7.99 4.29
N ILE A 64 1.69 -8.22 3.53
CA ILE A 64 2.64 -7.16 3.16
C ILE A 64 1.92 -6.06 2.37
N ALA A 65 1.10 -6.43 1.40
CA ALA A 65 0.29 -5.48 0.62
C ALA A 65 -0.68 -4.70 1.51
N LEU A 66 -1.30 -5.34 2.51
CA LEU A 66 -2.21 -4.69 3.45
C LEU A 66 -1.48 -3.66 4.31
N VAL A 67 -0.33 -4.02 4.87
CA VAL A 67 0.51 -3.10 5.66
C VAL A 67 0.94 -1.91 4.79
N TRP A 68 1.36 -2.17 3.56
CA TRP A 68 1.73 -1.12 2.61
C TRP A 68 0.55 -0.18 2.31
N GLY A 69 -0.63 -0.73 2.03
CA GLY A 69 -1.86 0.03 1.82
C GLY A 69 -2.25 0.85 3.04
N ALA A 70 -2.18 0.26 4.24
CA ALA A 70 -2.49 0.95 5.50
C ALA A 70 -1.55 2.14 5.76
N LEU A 71 -0.24 2.00 5.50
CA LEU A 71 0.72 3.10 5.61
C LEU A 71 0.34 4.25 4.67
N HIS A 72 -0.05 3.96 3.44
CA HIS A 72 -0.50 4.97 2.47
C HIS A 72 -1.77 5.69 2.94
N LEU A 73 -2.76 4.94 3.42
CA LEU A 73 -4.01 5.49 3.95
C LEU A 73 -3.80 6.30 5.23
N TYR A 74 -2.81 5.94 6.04
CA TYR A 74 -2.43 6.69 7.23
C TYR A 74 -1.76 8.01 6.84
N VAL A 75 -0.74 7.95 5.97
CA VAL A 75 0.00 9.12 5.48
C VAL A 75 -0.94 10.10 4.77
N SER A 76 -1.88 9.64 3.95
CA SER A 76 -2.86 10.51 3.29
C SER A 76 -3.72 11.30 4.28
N ARG A 77 -4.13 10.68 5.40
CA ARG A 77 -4.92 11.36 6.43
C ARG A 77 -4.09 12.39 7.19
N THR A 78 -2.84 12.06 7.47
CA THR A 78 -1.93 12.96 8.19
C THR A 78 -1.49 14.15 7.32
N LEU A 79 -1.28 13.95 6.02
CA LEU A 79 -1.03 15.00 5.02
C LEU A 79 -2.14 16.06 4.99
N ARG A 80 -3.41 15.63 4.99
CA ARG A 80 -4.57 16.55 5.01
C ARG A 80 -4.62 17.43 6.27
N ARG A 81 -4.03 16.95 7.37
CA ARG A 81 -3.93 17.69 8.64
C ARG A 81 -2.73 18.63 8.71
N HIS A 82 -1.92 18.72 7.65
CA HIS A 82 -0.78 19.65 7.54
C HIS A 82 0.21 19.56 8.72
N ARG A 83 0.36 18.38 9.35
CA ARG A 83 1.28 18.21 10.48
C ARG A 83 2.74 18.13 10.02
N PRO A 84 3.72 18.69 10.77
CA PRO A 84 5.15 18.58 10.44
C PRO A 84 5.62 17.13 10.32
N SER A 85 5.12 16.23 11.18
CA SER A 85 5.42 14.79 11.09
C SER A 85 4.89 14.14 9.82
N ALA A 86 3.82 14.66 9.22
CA ALA A 86 3.24 14.13 7.98
C ALA A 86 4.24 14.23 6.82
N ARG A 87 5.03 15.31 6.79
CA ARG A 87 6.02 15.56 5.75
C ARG A 87 7.11 14.49 5.76
N LEU A 88 7.68 14.21 6.93
CA LEU A 88 8.74 13.20 7.08
C LEU A 88 8.21 11.80 6.74
N MET A 89 7.01 11.44 7.21
CA MET A 89 6.39 10.15 6.91
C MET A 89 6.11 9.98 5.41
N ALA A 90 5.60 11.04 4.76
CA ALA A 90 5.33 11.01 3.33
C ALA A 90 6.61 10.95 2.48
N LEU A 91 7.68 11.61 2.90
CA LEU A 91 8.99 11.52 2.24
C LEU A 91 9.61 10.12 2.41
N GLY A 92 9.55 9.53 3.61
CA GLY A 92 10.01 8.16 3.83
C GLY A 92 9.24 7.15 2.97
N LEU A 93 7.91 7.31 2.89
CA LEU A 93 7.07 6.47 2.05
C LEU A 93 7.30 6.72 0.54
N ALA A 94 7.62 7.96 0.15
CA ALA A 94 7.99 8.30 -1.22
C ALA A 94 9.23 7.54 -1.67
N VAL A 95 10.28 7.48 -0.83
CA VAL A 95 11.51 6.71 -1.13
C VAL A 95 11.20 5.23 -1.35
N GLY A 96 10.37 4.64 -0.48
CA GLY A 96 9.94 3.25 -0.67
C GLY A 96 9.16 3.03 -1.98
N ASN A 97 8.32 3.99 -2.37
CA ASN A 97 7.60 3.92 -3.63
C ASN A 97 8.49 4.07 -4.87
N LEU A 98 9.67 4.69 -4.78
CA LEU A 98 10.55 4.86 -5.94
C LEU A 98 10.97 3.53 -6.58
N VAL A 99 11.01 2.45 -5.80
CA VAL A 99 11.33 1.09 -6.24
C VAL A 99 10.16 0.43 -7.00
N LEU A 100 8.93 0.89 -6.74
CA LEU A 100 7.71 0.34 -7.34
C LEU A 100 7.41 1.04 -8.68
N LEU A 101 8.09 0.59 -9.74
CA LEU A 101 7.90 1.11 -11.10
C LEU A 101 6.58 0.63 -11.73
N PRO A 102 5.91 1.44 -12.59
CA PRO A 102 6.20 2.85 -12.87
C PRO A 102 5.48 3.83 -11.91
N PHE A 103 4.36 3.39 -11.32
CA PHE A 103 3.42 4.27 -10.61
C PHE A 103 3.94 4.76 -9.26
N GLY A 104 4.61 3.89 -8.50
CA GLY A 104 5.25 4.27 -7.24
C GLY A 104 6.36 5.29 -7.47
N THR A 105 7.14 5.14 -8.54
CA THR A 105 8.17 6.12 -8.89
C THR A 105 7.58 7.48 -9.23
N ALA A 106 6.51 7.53 -10.02
CA ALA A 106 5.80 8.78 -10.30
C ALA A 106 5.25 9.43 -9.02
N LEU A 107 4.63 8.63 -8.14
CA LEU A 107 4.12 9.10 -6.85
C LEU A 107 5.25 9.62 -5.95
N GLY A 108 6.37 8.90 -5.87
CA GLY A 108 7.52 9.25 -5.06
C GLY A 108 8.22 10.52 -5.55
N ALA A 109 8.42 10.64 -6.86
CA ALA A 109 8.99 11.83 -7.49
C ALA A 109 8.10 13.06 -7.28
N TYR A 110 6.78 12.91 -7.47
CA TYR A 110 5.82 13.99 -7.24
C TYR A 110 5.75 14.39 -5.76
N ALA A 111 5.78 13.42 -4.84
CA ALA A 111 5.85 13.68 -3.40
C ALA A 111 7.12 14.47 -3.04
N GLY A 112 8.27 14.08 -3.60
CA GLY A 112 9.53 14.80 -3.44
C GLY A 112 9.42 16.24 -3.92
N TRP A 113 8.91 16.47 -5.13
CA TRP A 113 8.71 17.81 -5.68
C TRP A 113 7.78 18.67 -4.80
N VAL A 114 6.63 18.15 -4.38
CA VAL A 114 5.65 18.90 -3.57
C VAL A 114 6.19 19.22 -2.17
N LEU A 115 6.83 18.25 -1.50
CA LEU A 115 7.17 18.34 -0.07
C LEU A 115 8.57 18.91 0.20
N LEU A 116 9.46 18.90 -0.79
CA LEU A 116 10.78 19.54 -0.70
C LEU A 116 10.76 21.00 -1.18
N ASN A 117 9.72 21.41 -1.93
CA ASN A 117 9.58 22.80 -2.34
C ASN A 117 9.32 23.72 -1.13
N GLU A 118 9.87 24.93 -1.16
CA GLU A 118 9.90 25.83 0.00
C GLU A 118 8.50 26.32 0.41
N GLU A 119 7.63 26.59 -0.56
CA GLU A 119 6.20 26.86 -0.34
C GLU A 119 5.46 25.66 0.29
N GLY A 120 5.86 24.44 -0.08
CA GLY A 120 5.35 23.21 0.51
C GLY A 120 5.81 23.07 1.95
N ARG A 121 7.09 23.38 2.21
CA ARG A 121 7.70 23.33 3.54
C ARG A 121 6.97 24.25 4.54
N ARG A 122 6.71 25.50 4.15
CA ARG A 122 6.01 26.49 4.97
C ARG A 122 4.60 26.08 5.37
N LEU A 123 3.93 25.22 4.60
CA LEU A 123 2.59 24.70 4.93
C LEU A 123 2.59 23.70 6.10
N PHE A 124 3.75 23.15 6.48
CA PHE A 124 3.90 22.18 7.57
C PHE A 124 4.69 22.73 8.77
N GLU A 125 5.18 23.98 8.68
CA GLU A 125 5.96 24.68 9.71
C GLU A 125 5.12 25.69 10.53
N GLY A 126 3.81 25.77 10.24
CA GLY A 126 2.85 26.63 10.96
C GLY A 126 2.50 26.14 12.35
#